data_AF-A0A9R1KUW2-F1
#
_entry.id   AF-A0A9R1KUW2-F1
#
_cell.length_a   1.000
_cell.length_b   1.000
_cell.length_c   1.000
_cell.angle_alpha   90.00
_cell.angle_beta   90.00
_cell.angle_gamma   90.00
#
_symmetry.space_group_name_H-M   'P 1'
#
loop_
_entity.id
_entity.type
_entity.pdbx_description
1 polymer ?
#
loop_
_entity_poly.entity_id
_entity_poly.type
_entity_poly.pdbx_seq_one_letter_code
_entity_poly.pdbx_strand_id
1 'polypeptide(L)'
;MVELLVQWNKSLTTQVDKDRSTPLHFASSLLLSTDSYLRFELLHRPPWCRFVWINRGSNKTLDTVFKANPAALYQADKDGYFPIHLAASMSAKDVIQFFHKEYPDSVRLRDAKGKTFLHVAVKKRRLSIVSYVCRTPSLAWIINMQDNDGNTALHLASQTQNFRMFCALFGNLEVNLNLINNRGKTPLDVSRSKIPHRMTYTQNLENKIYYTLQSVGAYHSALPWDKTEETYSQHEKPEDEDKESGRLKDAAQALIVASVLIATVAFSATFTLPGGYRADDHTNGGVPTLAGNYVFDVFVMATTLAFISSSIATVGFAFAANPMVNMISRKDTFVLSMLSMLSSVTSMSIAFALGVYMVLAPVAHNTAIAVCVITPAILLSANMNAISKMISLARPLCIRKGLFLGTVQVLKSYMLRVVFVLWPFMVTFGWAALARIHQNT
;
A
#
# COMPACT_ATOMS: atom_id res chain seq x y z
N MET A 1 -2.15 21.12 37.65
CA MET A 1 -1.90 22.49 37.16
C MET A 1 -3.12 23.06 36.43
N VAL A 2 -3.57 22.49 35.30
CA VAL A 2 -4.74 23.00 34.55
C VAL A 2 -6.02 23.08 35.42
N GLU A 3 -6.30 22.06 36.23
CA GLU A 3 -7.43 22.08 37.18
C GLU A 3 -7.39 23.25 38.15
N LEU A 4 -6.21 23.54 38.72
CA LEU A 4 -6.01 24.63 39.67
C LEU A 4 -6.18 25.99 38.98
N LEU A 5 -5.70 26.14 37.75
CA LEU A 5 -5.85 27.37 36.96
C LEU A 5 -7.31 27.64 36.58
N VAL A 6 -8.04 26.61 36.19
CA VAL A 6 -9.47 26.70 35.85
C VAL A 6 -10.33 26.97 37.10
N GLN A 7 -9.99 26.36 38.24
CA GLN A 7 -10.63 26.67 39.52
C GLN A 7 -10.33 28.10 39.99
N TRP A 8 -9.11 28.57 39.78
CA TRP A 8 -8.67 29.92 40.15
C TRP A 8 -9.33 31.00 39.29
N ASN A 9 -9.41 30.81 37.97
CA ASN A 9 -10.03 31.78 37.07
C ASN A 9 -10.70 31.11 35.85
N LYS A 10 -12.03 30.98 35.90
CA LYS A 10 -12.83 30.40 34.80
C LYS A 10 -12.78 31.23 33.51
N SER A 11 -12.54 32.56 33.58
CA SER A 11 -12.47 33.41 32.37
C SER A 11 -11.29 33.08 31.46
N LEU A 12 -10.28 32.35 31.96
CA LEU A 12 -9.17 31.85 31.14
C LEU A 12 -9.66 30.91 30.03
N THR A 13 -10.78 30.21 30.26
CA THR A 13 -11.36 29.28 29.26
C THR A 13 -12.08 29.98 28.11
N THR A 14 -12.36 31.28 28.23
CA THR A 14 -12.94 32.11 27.17
C THR A 14 -11.90 32.92 26.40
N GLN A 15 -10.66 32.98 26.90
CA GLN A 15 -9.59 33.68 26.19
C GLN A 15 -9.23 32.93 24.91
N VAL A 16 -8.93 33.71 23.87
CA VAL A 16 -8.49 33.19 22.59
C VAL A 16 -7.07 33.66 22.30
N ASP A 17 -6.30 32.82 21.61
CA ASP A 17 -4.97 33.19 21.13
C ASP A 17 -5.02 34.05 19.86
N LYS A 18 -3.86 34.30 19.25
CA LYS A 18 -3.74 35.07 17.99
C LYS A 18 -4.48 34.43 16.82
N ASP A 19 -4.67 33.12 16.86
CA ASP A 19 -5.37 32.31 15.84
C ASP A 19 -6.84 32.05 16.22
N ARG A 20 -7.36 32.77 17.21
CA ARG A 20 -8.73 32.63 17.75
C ARG A 20 -9.03 31.25 18.35
N SER A 21 -8.00 30.47 18.67
CA SER A 21 -8.12 29.16 19.32
C SER A 21 -8.34 29.32 20.81
N THR A 22 -9.35 28.61 21.33
CA THR A 22 -9.63 28.53 22.78
C THR A 22 -8.78 27.44 23.44
N PRO A 23 -8.65 27.42 24.78
CA PRO A 23 -8.02 26.30 25.49
C PRO A 23 -8.60 24.92 25.14
N LEU A 24 -9.87 24.86 24.75
CA LEU A 24 -10.51 23.61 24.31
C LEU A 24 -9.98 23.12 22.95
N HIS A 25 -9.59 24.03 22.04
CA HIS A 25 -8.93 23.67 20.77
C HIS A 25 -7.60 22.94 21.03
N PHE A 26 -6.81 23.46 21.98
CA PHE A 26 -5.56 22.83 22.42
C PHE A 26 -5.79 21.54 23.18
N ALA A 27 -6.76 21.50 24.10
CA ALA A 27 -7.08 20.29 24.84
C ALA A 27 -7.54 19.15 23.91
N SER A 28 -8.23 19.49 22.82
CA SER A 28 -8.71 18.54 21.82
C SER A 28 -7.63 18.06 20.85
N SER A 29 -6.55 18.82 20.68
CA SER A 29 -5.42 18.46 19.82
C SER A 29 -4.37 17.61 20.55
N LEU A 30 -4.42 17.53 21.88
CA LEU A 30 -3.56 16.66 22.67
C LEU A 30 -3.79 15.18 22.29
N LEU A 31 -2.72 14.52 21.83
CA LEU A 31 -2.66 13.08 21.75
C LEU A 31 -2.70 12.53 23.17
N LEU A 32 -3.88 12.11 23.60
CA LEU A 32 -4.03 11.33 24.82
C LEU A 32 -3.37 9.98 24.56
N SER A 33 -2.15 9.79 25.07
CA SER A 33 -1.48 8.50 25.04
C SER A 33 -2.30 7.52 25.87
N THR A 34 -2.96 6.58 25.19
CA THR A 34 -3.55 5.42 25.84
C THR A 34 -2.42 4.51 26.33
N ASP A 35 -1.93 4.73 27.55
CA ASP A 35 -1.19 3.69 28.27
C ASP A 35 -2.21 2.63 28.71
N SER A 36 -2.59 1.77 27.75
CA SER A 36 -3.34 0.56 28.04
C SER A 36 -2.40 -0.45 28.68
N TYR A 37 -2.52 -0.68 29.98
CA TYR A 37 -1.83 -1.80 30.63
C TYR A 37 -2.80 -2.94 30.95
N LEU A 38 -2.29 -4.16 30.85
CA LEU A 38 -3.00 -5.39 31.21
C LEU A 38 -3.01 -5.49 32.74
N ARG A 39 -4.20 -5.44 33.36
CA ARG A 39 -4.37 -5.77 34.78
C ARG A 39 -4.86 -7.21 34.93
N PHE A 40 -4.13 -7.98 35.73
CA PHE A 40 -4.50 -9.33 36.12
C PHE A 40 -5.33 -9.28 37.41
N GLU A 41 -6.57 -9.77 37.36
CA GLU A 41 -7.45 -9.86 38.54
C GLU A 41 -7.80 -11.32 38.84
N LEU A 42 -7.62 -11.73 40.11
CA LEU A 42 -8.03 -13.03 40.61
C LEU A 42 -9.49 -12.96 41.10
N LEU A 43 -10.37 -13.77 40.52
CA LEU A 43 -11.78 -13.87 40.91
C LEU A 43 -11.98 -15.04 41.88
N HIS A 44 -12.81 -14.86 42.91
CA HIS A 44 -13.15 -15.92 43.88
C HIS A 44 -14.11 -17.00 43.32
N ARG A 45 -14.46 -16.93 42.02
CA ARG A 45 -15.26 -17.93 41.30
C ARG A 45 -14.75 -18.11 39.86
N PRO A 46 -14.90 -19.29 39.26
CA PRO A 46 -14.38 -19.58 37.92
C PRO A 46 -14.97 -18.65 36.83
N PRO A 47 -14.15 -18.16 35.87
CA PRO A 47 -12.72 -18.40 35.73
C PRO A 47 -11.91 -17.56 36.74
N TRP A 48 -11.00 -18.23 37.44
CA TRP A 48 -10.29 -17.72 38.63
C TRP A 48 -9.34 -16.55 38.32
N CYS A 49 -9.11 -16.25 37.04
CA CYS A 49 -8.32 -15.11 36.60
C CYS A 49 -9.04 -14.42 35.43
N ARG A 50 -9.06 -13.09 35.43
CA ARG A 50 -9.53 -12.28 34.31
C ARG A 50 -8.47 -11.25 33.97
N PHE A 51 -8.08 -11.21 32.70
CA PHE A 51 -7.31 -10.12 32.14
C PHE A 51 -8.28 -8.99 31.77
N VAL A 52 -8.17 -7.86 32.45
CA VAL A 52 -8.97 -6.67 32.16
C VAL A 52 -8.05 -5.61 31.58
N TRP A 53 -8.39 -5.14 30.38
CA TRP A 53 -7.80 -3.94 29.80
C TRP A 53 -8.37 -2.72 30.52
N ILE A 54 -7.54 -2.02 31.29
CA ILE A 54 -7.94 -0.77 31.94
C ILE A 54 -7.42 0.39 31.11
N ASN A 55 -8.33 1.06 30.40
CA ASN A 55 -8.03 2.30 29.71
C ASN A 55 -7.91 3.42 30.74
N ARG A 56 -6.69 3.76 31.16
CA ARG A 56 -6.45 4.95 31.97
C ARG A 56 -6.28 6.17 31.06
N GLY A 57 -7.36 6.56 30.38
CA GLY A 57 -7.38 7.82 29.64
C GLY A 57 -7.36 8.97 30.63
N SER A 58 -6.29 9.76 30.69
CA SER A 58 -6.30 11.03 31.40
C SER A 58 -7.09 12.07 30.61
N ASN A 59 -8.39 11.81 30.43
CA ASN A 59 -9.37 12.80 29.96
C ASN A 59 -9.56 13.94 30.96
N LYS A 60 -8.88 13.90 32.11
CA LYS A 60 -9.03 14.86 33.20
C LYS A 60 -8.81 16.30 32.73
N THR A 61 -7.81 16.55 31.88
CA THR A 61 -7.54 17.90 31.34
C THR A 61 -8.61 18.35 30.34
N LEU A 62 -9.02 17.47 29.43
CA LEU A 62 -10.12 17.73 28.49
C LEU A 62 -11.43 17.99 29.25
N ASP A 63 -11.81 17.10 30.16
CA ASP A 63 -13.04 17.15 30.96
C ASP A 63 -13.07 18.41 31.83
N THR A 64 -11.95 18.80 32.43
CA THR A 64 -11.89 20.00 33.29
C THR A 64 -11.99 21.30 32.50
N VAL A 65 -11.28 21.42 31.38
CA VAL A 65 -11.40 22.58 30.47
C VAL A 65 -12.79 22.65 29.85
N PHE A 66 -13.33 21.50 29.48
CA PHE A 66 -14.65 21.39 28.86
C PHE A 66 -15.79 21.72 29.83
N LYS A 67 -15.79 21.16 31.05
CA LYS A 67 -16.77 21.47 32.11
C LYS A 67 -16.77 22.95 32.49
N ALA A 68 -15.62 23.60 32.39
CA ALA A 68 -15.51 25.01 32.70
C ALA A 68 -16.10 25.92 31.61
N ASN A 69 -16.02 25.53 30.34
CA ASN A 69 -16.65 26.26 29.23
C ASN A 69 -17.09 25.33 28.08
N PRO A 70 -18.31 24.77 28.16
CA PRO A 70 -18.86 23.94 27.09
C PRO A 70 -19.14 24.72 25.80
N ALA A 71 -19.39 26.02 25.87
CA ALA A 71 -19.70 26.86 24.71
C ALA A 71 -18.51 26.96 23.73
N ALA A 72 -17.28 26.81 24.24
CA ALA A 72 -16.08 26.77 23.41
C ALA A 72 -16.08 25.64 22.37
N LEU A 73 -16.93 24.61 22.52
CA LEU A 73 -17.11 23.54 21.55
C LEU A 73 -17.64 24.05 20.20
N TYR A 74 -18.45 25.11 20.25
CA TYR A 74 -19.12 25.74 19.11
C TYR A 74 -18.45 27.05 18.68
N GLN A 75 -17.24 27.31 19.20
CA GLN A 75 -16.41 28.42 18.76
C GLN A 75 -15.43 27.90 17.73
N ALA A 76 -15.37 28.55 16.57
CA ALA A 76 -14.39 28.23 15.53
C ALA A 76 -13.14 29.10 15.69
N ASP A 77 -11.98 28.53 15.37
CA ASP A 77 -10.73 29.27 15.23
C ASP A 77 -10.73 30.14 13.96
N LYS A 78 -9.59 30.82 13.69
CA LYS A 78 -9.42 31.70 12.52
C LYS A 78 -9.58 30.98 11.18
N ASP A 79 -9.23 29.70 11.12
CA ASP A 79 -9.37 28.85 9.92
C ASP A 79 -10.77 28.22 9.81
N GLY A 80 -11.64 28.49 10.80
CA GLY A 80 -12.97 27.93 10.89
C GLY A 80 -13.00 26.52 11.49
N TYR A 81 -11.90 26.01 12.05
CA TYR A 81 -11.90 24.72 12.73
C TYR A 81 -12.52 24.83 14.11
N PHE A 82 -13.40 23.89 14.39
CA PHE A 82 -13.91 23.60 15.74
C PHE A 82 -12.99 22.59 16.45
N PRO A 83 -13.05 22.46 17.79
CA PRO A 83 -12.21 21.53 18.54
C PRO A 83 -12.26 20.08 18.03
N ILE A 84 -13.40 19.63 17.51
CA ILE A 84 -13.55 18.29 16.91
C ILE A 84 -12.73 18.10 15.62
N HIS A 85 -12.55 19.15 14.81
CA HIS A 85 -11.73 19.10 13.61
C HIS A 85 -10.25 19.01 13.95
N LEU A 86 -9.81 19.72 14.99
CA LEU A 86 -8.44 19.62 15.49
C LEU A 86 -8.16 18.24 16.08
N ALA A 87 -9.08 17.70 16.88
CA ALA A 87 -9.01 16.31 17.34
C ALA A 87 -8.88 15.33 16.17
N ALA A 88 -9.66 15.55 15.10
CA ALA A 88 -9.59 14.73 13.90
C ALA A 88 -8.27 14.87 13.14
N SER A 89 -7.69 16.07 13.15
CA SER A 89 -6.39 16.33 12.53
C SER A 89 -5.23 15.66 13.28
N MET A 90 -5.36 15.47 14.60
CA MET A 90 -4.34 14.90 15.49
C MET A 90 -4.52 13.41 15.79
N SER A 91 -5.52 12.74 15.20
CA SER A 91 -5.85 11.34 15.49
C SER A 91 -6.33 11.08 16.93
N ALA A 92 -6.88 12.09 17.60
CA ALA A 92 -7.43 11.99 18.96
C ALA A 92 -8.82 11.32 18.93
N LYS A 93 -8.85 10.01 18.66
CA LYS A 93 -10.09 9.22 18.54
C LYS A 93 -10.93 9.30 19.81
N ASP A 94 -10.30 9.28 20.98
CA ASP A 94 -11.01 9.26 22.27
C ASP A 94 -11.76 10.57 22.54
N VAL A 95 -11.20 11.71 22.11
CA VAL A 95 -11.87 13.02 22.16
C VAL A 95 -13.10 13.03 21.25
N ILE A 96 -12.99 12.47 20.05
CA ILE A 96 -14.14 12.35 19.12
C ILE A 96 -15.21 11.42 19.70
N GLN A 97 -14.82 10.33 20.36
CA GLN A 97 -15.75 9.43 21.03
C GLN A 97 -16.47 10.12 22.20
N PHE A 98 -15.73 10.89 23.00
CA PHE A 98 -16.29 11.69 24.08
C PHE A 98 -17.30 12.71 23.55
N PHE A 99 -16.93 13.50 22.54
CA PHE A 99 -17.83 14.46 21.90
C PHE A 99 -19.06 13.79 21.27
N HIS A 100 -18.88 12.67 20.57
CA HIS A 100 -20.00 11.94 19.97
C HIS A 100 -21.02 11.46 21.01
N LYS A 101 -20.54 11.01 22.18
CA LYS A 101 -21.39 10.42 23.23
C LYS A 101 -22.10 11.49 24.06
N GLU A 102 -21.36 12.50 24.51
CA GLU A 102 -21.88 13.49 25.46
C GLU A 102 -22.52 14.70 24.73
N TYR A 103 -22.09 15.00 23.50
CA TYR A 103 -22.54 16.18 22.72
C TYR A 103 -22.76 15.83 21.24
N PRO A 104 -23.81 15.05 20.91
CA PRO A 104 -24.03 14.53 19.55
C PRO A 104 -24.19 15.62 18.48
N ASP A 105 -24.55 16.85 18.83
CA ASP A 105 -24.63 17.95 17.86
C ASP A 105 -23.25 18.42 17.36
N SER A 106 -22.18 18.20 18.13
CA SER A 106 -20.85 18.68 17.77
C SER A 106 -20.25 17.93 16.56
N VAL A 107 -20.67 16.69 16.30
CA VAL A 107 -20.26 15.93 15.10
C VAL A 107 -20.87 16.47 13.81
N ARG A 108 -21.88 17.34 13.90
CA ARG A 108 -22.53 18.02 12.75
C ARG A 108 -21.81 19.30 12.32
N LEU A 109 -20.86 19.77 13.11
CA LEU A 109 -20.11 20.98 12.82
C LEU A 109 -19.29 20.82 11.54
N ARG A 110 -19.27 21.90 10.74
CA ARG A 110 -18.54 21.99 9.48
C ARG A 110 -17.60 23.18 9.58
N ASP A 111 -16.35 22.98 9.14
CA ASP A 111 -15.38 24.07 9.11
C ASP A 111 -15.74 25.15 8.07
N ALA A 112 -14.91 26.20 7.95
CA ALA A 112 -15.13 27.27 6.96
C ALA A 112 -15.18 26.79 5.49
N LYS A 113 -14.67 25.58 5.21
CA LYS A 113 -14.70 24.94 3.88
C LYS A 113 -15.82 23.90 3.77
N GLY A 114 -16.75 23.88 4.72
CA GLY A 114 -17.86 22.92 4.76
C GLY A 114 -17.42 21.50 5.11
N LYS A 115 -16.18 21.30 5.57
CA LYS A 115 -15.64 19.97 5.86
C LYS A 115 -16.11 19.53 7.23
N THR A 116 -16.56 18.29 7.29
CA THR A 116 -16.77 17.60 8.56
C THR A 116 -15.43 17.11 9.12
N PHE A 117 -15.41 16.69 10.40
CA PHE A 117 -14.23 16.08 11.01
C PHE A 117 -13.73 14.85 10.23
N LEU A 118 -14.61 14.10 9.54
CA LEU A 118 -14.23 12.96 8.71
C LEU A 118 -13.39 13.39 7.50
N HIS A 119 -13.75 14.49 6.82
CA HIS A 119 -12.97 15.03 5.70
C HIS A 119 -11.57 15.44 6.16
N VAL A 120 -11.47 16.08 7.34
CA VAL A 120 -10.19 16.46 7.95
C VAL A 120 -9.36 15.22 8.29
N ALA A 121 -9.97 14.19 8.89
CA ALA A 121 -9.31 12.93 9.19
C ALA A 121 -8.76 12.25 7.93
N VAL A 122 -9.52 12.23 6.83
CA VAL A 122 -9.08 11.67 5.55
C VAL A 122 -7.91 12.48 4.98
N LYS A 123 -8.04 13.81 4.91
CA LYS A 123 -6.99 14.70 4.42
C LYS A 123 -5.69 14.56 5.20
N LYS A 124 -5.78 14.38 6.52
CA LYS A 124 -4.65 14.20 7.43
C LYS A 124 -4.21 12.73 7.59
N ARG A 125 -4.79 11.81 6.81
CA ARG A 125 -4.46 10.37 6.77
C ARG A 125 -4.64 9.63 8.12
N ARG A 126 -5.61 10.05 8.94
CA ARG A 126 -5.92 9.43 10.25
C ARG A 126 -6.87 8.22 10.11
N LEU A 127 -6.30 7.05 9.85
CA LEU A 127 -7.04 5.80 9.63
C LEU A 127 -7.88 5.34 10.84
N SER A 128 -7.41 5.60 12.05
CA SER A 128 -8.08 5.24 13.32
C SER A 128 -9.49 5.83 13.43
N ILE A 129 -9.63 7.11 13.06
CA ILE A 129 -10.89 7.85 13.11
C ILE A 129 -11.81 7.40 11.97
N VAL A 130 -11.28 7.26 10.75
CA VAL A 130 -12.07 6.78 9.60
C VAL A 130 -12.64 5.39 9.90
N SER A 131 -11.83 4.50 10.46
CA SER A 131 -12.26 3.15 10.86
C SER A 131 -13.30 3.17 11.98
N TYR A 132 -13.21 4.12 12.91
CA TYR A 132 -14.22 4.33 13.94
C TYR A 132 -15.55 4.76 13.33
N VAL A 133 -15.56 5.78 12.48
CA VAL A 133 -16.78 6.27 11.82
C VAL A 133 -17.44 5.16 10.99
N CYS A 134 -16.65 4.41 10.20
CA CYS A 134 -17.17 3.33 9.35
C CYS A 134 -17.77 2.15 10.13
N ARG A 135 -17.47 2.01 11.43
CA ARG A 135 -17.96 0.94 12.31
C ARG A 135 -19.08 1.40 13.24
N THR A 136 -19.45 2.67 13.19
CA THR A 136 -20.41 3.29 14.11
C THR A 136 -21.65 3.70 13.34
N PRO A 137 -22.76 2.92 13.39
CA PRO A 137 -23.95 3.17 12.59
C PRO A 137 -24.60 4.55 12.85
N SER A 138 -24.49 5.10 14.06
CA SER A 138 -24.99 6.45 14.39
C SER A 138 -24.25 7.57 13.64
N LEU A 139 -23.10 7.29 13.04
CA LEU A 139 -22.31 8.22 12.23
C LEU A 139 -22.40 7.93 10.72
N ALA A 140 -23.21 6.95 10.30
CA ALA A 140 -23.45 6.59 8.90
C ALA A 140 -23.70 7.81 7.99
N TRP A 141 -24.56 8.72 8.47
CA TRP A 141 -24.99 9.91 7.74
C TRP A 141 -23.82 10.85 7.35
N ILE A 142 -22.71 10.87 8.10
CA ILE A 142 -21.60 11.79 7.85
C ILE A 142 -20.75 11.36 6.65
N ILE A 143 -20.84 10.09 6.26
CA ILE A 143 -19.94 9.45 5.30
C ILE A 143 -20.12 10.02 3.88
N ASN A 144 -21.36 10.36 3.53
CA ASN A 144 -21.73 10.91 2.22
C ASN A 144 -21.88 12.43 2.20
N MET A 145 -21.63 13.10 3.32
CA MET A 145 -21.65 14.57 3.38
C MET A 145 -20.63 15.14 2.41
N GLN A 146 -21.00 16.21 1.71
CA GLN A 146 -20.12 16.92 0.80
C GLN A 146 -19.56 18.18 1.47
N ASP A 147 -18.31 18.51 1.20
CA ASP A 147 -17.72 19.81 1.56
C ASP A 147 -18.16 20.92 0.59
N ASN A 148 -17.65 22.15 0.74
CA ASN A 148 -18.02 23.26 -0.13
C ASN A 148 -17.59 23.07 -1.59
N ASP A 149 -16.64 22.16 -1.86
CA ASP A 149 -16.22 21.78 -3.22
C ASP A 149 -17.08 20.64 -3.78
N GLY A 150 -18.06 20.14 -3.02
CA GLY A 150 -18.87 18.97 -3.38
C GLY A 150 -18.15 17.63 -3.13
N ASN A 151 -16.95 17.63 -2.52
CA ASN A 151 -16.21 16.39 -2.30
C ASN A 151 -16.75 15.66 -1.06
N THR A 152 -16.95 14.35 -1.19
CA THR A 152 -17.17 13.47 -0.05
C THR A 152 -15.85 12.97 0.54
N ALA A 153 -15.91 12.31 1.70
CA ALA A 153 -14.76 11.63 2.28
C ALA A 153 -14.11 10.62 1.31
N LEU A 154 -14.91 9.95 0.46
CA LEU A 154 -14.40 9.02 -0.55
C LEU A 154 -13.63 9.73 -1.67
N HIS A 155 -14.10 10.90 -2.15
CA HIS A 155 -13.37 11.69 -3.14
C HIS A 155 -11.96 12.04 -2.65
N LEU A 156 -11.87 12.52 -1.41
CA LEU A 156 -10.59 12.85 -0.79
C LEU A 156 -9.73 11.59 -0.63
N ALA A 157 -10.31 10.47 -0.19
CA ALA A 157 -9.60 9.20 0.00
C ALA A 157 -9.02 8.66 -1.31
N SER A 158 -9.75 8.79 -2.42
CA SER A 158 -9.29 8.43 -3.77
C SER A 158 -8.05 9.21 -4.22
N GLN A 159 -7.81 10.41 -3.66
CA GLN A 159 -6.61 11.21 -3.90
C GLN A 159 -5.50 11.01 -2.88
N THR A 160 -5.73 10.22 -1.82
CA THR A 160 -4.72 9.98 -0.80
C THR A 160 -3.81 8.80 -1.14
N GLN A 161 -2.55 8.87 -0.71
CA GLN A 161 -1.61 7.75 -0.83
C GLN A 161 -1.86 6.60 0.18
N ASN A 162 -3.02 6.57 0.85
CA ASN A 162 -3.33 5.58 1.89
C ASN A 162 -4.39 4.58 1.43
N PHE A 163 -3.96 3.43 0.90
CA PHE A 163 -4.88 2.39 0.41
C PHE A 163 -5.85 1.87 1.46
N ARG A 164 -5.37 1.72 2.70
CA ARG A 164 -6.17 1.16 3.80
C ARG A 164 -7.32 2.10 4.16
N MET A 165 -7.09 3.41 4.06
CA MET A 165 -8.12 4.42 4.27
C MET A 165 -9.21 4.37 3.20
N PHE A 166 -8.81 4.26 1.93
CA PHE A 166 -9.75 4.00 0.84
C PHE A 166 -10.54 2.71 1.08
N CYS A 167 -9.87 1.60 1.41
CA CYS A 167 -10.52 0.31 1.67
C CYS A 167 -11.53 0.37 2.83
N ALA A 168 -11.22 1.13 3.89
CA ALA A 168 -12.10 1.28 5.04
C ALA A 168 -13.42 1.97 4.67
N LEU A 169 -13.36 3.05 3.89
CA LEU A 169 -14.55 3.73 3.37
C LEU A 169 -15.27 2.85 2.36
N PHE A 170 -14.55 2.38 1.33
CA PHE A 170 -15.12 1.56 0.25
C PHE A 170 -15.87 0.32 0.76
N GLY A 171 -15.38 -0.30 1.84
CA GLY A 171 -15.99 -1.47 2.46
C GLY A 171 -17.25 -1.20 3.29
N ASN A 172 -17.61 0.06 3.54
CA ASN A 172 -18.89 0.40 4.16
C ASN A 172 -19.96 0.55 3.06
N LEU A 173 -21.07 -0.19 3.16
CA LEU A 173 -22.15 -0.23 2.17
C LEU A 173 -22.90 1.10 2.02
N GLU A 174 -22.91 1.92 3.08
CA GLU A 174 -23.59 3.21 3.09
C GLU A 174 -22.85 4.26 2.26
N VAL A 175 -21.56 4.06 1.94
CA VAL A 175 -20.83 4.97 1.06
C VAL A 175 -21.44 4.92 -0.34
N ASN A 176 -21.86 6.07 -0.85
CA ASN A 176 -22.26 6.23 -2.24
C ASN A 176 -21.02 6.47 -3.12
N LEU A 177 -20.80 5.57 -4.09
CA LEU A 177 -19.63 5.57 -4.96
C LEU A 177 -19.74 6.55 -6.14
N ASN A 178 -20.93 7.07 -6.42
CA ASN A 178 -21.23 7.82 -7.65
C ASN A 178 -21.67 9.27 -7.42
N LEU A 179 -21.50 9.80 -6.20
CA LEU A 179 -21.76 11.21 -5.93
C LEU A 179 -20.80 12.07 -6.75
N ILE A 180 -21.32 13.14 -7.37
CA ILE A 180 -20.52 14.10 -8.14
C ILE A 180 -20.17 15.30 -7.27
N ASN A 181 -18.94 15.78 -7.38
CA ASN A 181 -18.54 17.05 -6.78
C ASN A 181 -18.92 18.25 -7.65
N ASN A 182 -18.61 19.47 -7.21
CA ASN A 182 -18.96 20.70 -7.94
C ASN A 182 -18.20 20.85 -9.27
N ARG A 183 -17.18 20.00 -9.52
CA ARG A 183 -16.47 19.91 -10.79
C ARG A 183 -17.08 18.86 -11.72
N GLY A 184 -18.23 18.29 -11.35
CA GLY A 184 -18.90 17.22 -12.08
C GLY A 184 -18.19 15.87 -11.99
N LYS A 185 -17.19 15.68 -11.12
CA LYS A 185 -16.36 14.47 -11.07
C LYS A 185 -16.84 13.53 -9.97
N THR A 186 -16.88 12.23 -10.27
CA THR A 186 -17.09 11.15 -9.28
C THR A 186 -15.78 10.80 -8.55
N PRO A 187 -15.82 10.03 -7.44
CA PRO A 187 -14.61 9.51 -6.80
C PRO A 187 -13.72 8.68 -7.74
N LEU A 188 -14.32 8.03 -8.75
CA LEU A 188 -13.62 7.29 -9.79
C LEU A 188 -12.86 8.25 -10.72
N ASP A 189 -13.52 9.30 -11.21
CA ASP A 189 -12.92 10.34 -12.07
C ASP A 189 -11.79 11.10 -11.36
N VAL A 190 -11.96 11.30 -10.05
CA VAL A 190 -10.97 11.92 -9.17
C VAL A 190 -9.77 11.01 -8.90
N SER A 191 -9.97 9.70 -8.78
CA SER A 191 -8.83 8.76 -8.66
C SER A 191 -7.95 8.77 -9.91
N ARG A 192 -8.55 9.03 -11.07
CA ARG A 192 -7.85 9.14 -12.36
C ARG A 192 -7.11 10.46 -12.53
N SER A 193 -7.56 11.54 -11.88
CA SER A 193 -6.99 12.89 -12.08
C SER A 193 -5.56 13.07 -11.58
N LYS A 194 -5.05 12.15 -10.76
CA LYS A 194 -3.67 12.18 -10.27
C LYS A 194 -2.77 11.17 -10.97
N ILE A 195 -3.36 10.28 -11.76
CA ILE A 195 -2.63 9.36 -12.62
C ILE A 195 -2.11 10.24 -13.75
N PRO A 196 -0.79 10.51 -13.83
CA PRO A 196 -0.24 11.24 -14.97
C PRO A 196 -0.69 10.51 -16.22
N HIS A 197 -1.14 11.24 -17.25
CA HIS A 197 -1.69 10.58 -18.43
C HIS A 197 -0.64 9.59 -18.94
N ARG A 198 -1.05 8.32 -19.05
CA ARG A 198 -0.24 7.20 -19.56
C ARG A 198 0.81 6.63 -18.58
N MET A 199 0.65 6.81 -17.27
CA MET A 199 1.28 5.92 -16.27
C MET A 199 0.44 4.66 -16.03
N THR A 200 0.64 3.64 -16.85
CA THR A 200 0.13 2.27 -16.64
C THR A 200 0.95 1.49 -15.61
N TYR A 201 1.40 2.14 -14.53
CA TYR A 201 1.96 1.40 -13.40
C TYR A 201 0.86 0.64 -12.69
N THR A 202 0.80 -0.67 -12.93
CA THR A 202 -0.10 -1.63 -12.23
C THR A 202 0.10 -1.63 -10.72
N GLN A 203 1.19 -1.05 -10.21
CA GLN A 203 1.46 -0.91 -8.77
C GLN A 203 1.07 0.45 -8.15
N ASN A 204 0.76 1.47 -8.97
CA ASN A 204 0.35 2.76 -8.44
C ASN A 204 -0.99 2.64 -7.73
N LEU A 205 -1.05 3.27 -6.57
CA LEU A 205 -2.19 3.17 -5.68
C LEU A 205 -3.49 3.64 -6.34
N GLU A 206 -3.40 4.73 -7.09
CA GLU A 206 -4.51 5.39 -7.76
C GLU A 206 -5.10 4.53 -8.88
N ASN A 207 -4.24 3.88 -9.69
CA ASN A 207 -4.67 2.85 -10.65
C ASN A 207 -5.41 1.71 -9.95
N LYS A 208 -4.91 1.24 -8.80
CA LYS A 208 -5.58 0.17 -8.04
C LYS A 208 -6.94 0.62 -7.51
N ILE A 209 -7.07 1.86 -7.03
CA ILE A 209 -8.34 2.46 -6.60
C ILE A 209 -9.31 2.55 -7.78
N TYR A 210 -8.85 3.06 -8.91
CA TYR A 210 -9.62 3.18 -10.15
C TYR A 210 -10.21 1.84 -10.60
N TYR A 211 -9.38 0.81 -10.80
CA TYR A 211 -9.85 -0.52 -11.21
C TYR A 211 -10.75 -1.17 -10.15
N THR A 212 -10.53 -0.88 -8.86
CA THR A 212 -11.39 -1.38 -7.79
C THR A 212 -12.80 -0.79 -7.89
N LEU A 213 -12.91 0.55 -8.01
CA LEU A 213 -14.19 1.25 -8.16
C LEU A 213 -14.91 0.80 -9.44
N GLN A 214 -14.19 0.74 -10.56
CA GLN A 214 -14.72 0.27 -11.85
C GLN A 214 -15.25 -1.16 -11.74
N SER A 215 -14.54 -2.05 -11.03
CA SER A 215 -14.97 -3.44 -10.91
C SER A 215 -16.33 -3.60 -10.24
N VAL A 216 -16.72 -2.67 -9.35
CA VAL A 216 -18.01 -2.68 -8.62
C VAL A 216 -19.11 -1.91 -9.39
N GLY A 217 -18.83 -1.44 -10.61
CA GLY A 217 -19.81 -0.73 -11.43
C GLY A 217 -19.98 0.74 -11.06
N ALA A 218 -18.99 1.35 -10.39
CA ALA A 218 -18.95 2.81 -10.31
C ALA A 218 -18.80 3.37 -11.73
N TYR A 219 -19.65 4.33 -12.09
CA TYR A 219 -19.67 4.91 -13.43
C TYR A 219 -18.93 6.26 -13.46
N HIS A 220 -18.41 6.60 -14.63
CA HIS A 220 -17.89 7.95 -14.87
C HIS A 220 -19.06 8.92 -14.91
N SER A 221 -18.85 10.14 -14.44
CA SER A 221 -19.79 11.23 -14.75
C SER A 221 -19.99 11.33 -16.26
N ALA A 222 -21.19 11.71 -16.72
CA ALA A 222 -21.58 11.76 -18.14
C ALA A 222 -20.85 12.85 -18.97
N LEU A 223 -19.67 13.28 -18.53
CA LEU A 223 -18.76 14.10 -19.32
C LEU A 223 -18.30 13.27 -20.54
N PRO A 224 -18.42 13.80 -21.77
CA PRO A 224 -17.82 13.19 -22.94
C PRO A 224 -16.32 12.94 -22.71
N TRP A 225 -15.83 11.74 -23.04
CA TRP A 225 -14.44 11.32 -22.83
C TRP A 225 -13.41 12.35 -23.31
N ASP A 226 -13.70 13.01 -24.43
CA ASP A 226 -12.87 14.05 -25.05
C ASP A 226 -12.67 15.27 -24.13
N LYS A 227 -13.73 15.76 -23.48
CA LYS A 227 -13.64 16.91 -22.55
C LYS A 227 -12.89 16.56 -21.27
N THR A 228 -13.04 15.33 -20.79
CA THR A 228 -12.24 14.84 -19.66
C THR A 228 -10.76 14.84 -20.03
N GLU A 229 -10.39 14.25 -21.16
CA GLU A 229 -8.99 14.14 -21.62
C GLU A 229 -8.34 15.51 -21.89
N GLU A 230 -9.07 16.47 -22.48
CA GLU A 230 -8.61 17.86 -22.64
C GLU A 230 -8.40 18.58 -21.30
N THR A 231 -9.31 18.41 -20.34
CA THR A 231 -9.19 19.04 -19.01
C THR A 231 -7.98 18.49 -18.23
N TYR A 232 -7.65 17.21 -18.42
CA TYR A 232 -6.49 16.58 -17.81
C TYR A 232 -5.17 16.99 -18.48
N SER A 233 -5.16 17.07 -19.81
CA SER A 233 -3.99 17.50 -20.59
C SER A 233 -3.57 18.94 -20.27
N GLN A 234 -4.52 19.81 -19.93
CA GLN A 234 -4.22 21.19 -19.50
C GLN A 234 -3.67 21.32 -18.06
N HIS A 235 -3.77 20.27 -17.23
CA HIS A 235 -3.27 20.31 -15.84
C HIS A 235 -1.81 19.83 -15.69
N GLU A 236 -1.22 19.23 -16.72
CA GLU A 236 0.21 18.89 -16.74
C GLU A 236 1.01 20.16 -17.04
N LYS A 237 1.63 20.73 -16.00
CA LYS A 237 2.60 21.82 -16.19
C LYS A 237 3.88 21.23 -16.80
N PRO A 238 4.50 21.86 -17.79
CA PRO A 238 5.78 21.41 -18.36
C PRO A 238 6.87 21.17 -17.31
N GLU A 239 6.87 21.99 -16.25
CA GLU A 239 7.78 21.86 -15.10
C GLU A 239 7.64 20.54 -14.33
N ASP A 240 6.42 19.98 -14.25
CA ASP A 240 6.18 18.70 -13.57
C ASP A 240 6.61 17.51 -14.43
N GLU A 241 6.50 17.62 -15.76
CA GLU A 241 6.98 16.60 -16.71
C GLU A 241 8.51 16.49 -16.70
N ASP A 242 9.23 17.62 -16.70
CA ASP A 242 10.70 17.64 -16.64
C ASP A 242 11.21 17.02 -15.34
N LYS A 243 10.55 17.35 -14.23
CA LYS A 243 10.86 16.78 -12.91
C LYS A 243 10.61 15.28 -12.87
N GLU A 244 9.53 14.82 -13.50
CA GLU A 244 9.21 13.39 -13.60
C GLU A 244 10.20 12.64 -14.51
N SER A 245 10.57 13.25 -15.64
CA SER A 245 11.59 12.75 -16.58
C SER A 245 12.93 12.52 -15.88
N GLY A 246 13.35 13.49 -15.06
CA GLY A 246 14.57 13.40 -14.25
C GLY A 246 14.51 12.24 -13.26
N ARG A 247 13.42 12.14 -12.49
CA ARG A 247 13.21 11.04 -11.54
C ARG A 247 13.22 9.67 -12.20
N LEU A 248 12.58 9.53 -13.37
CA LEU A 248 12.56 8.29 -14.13
C LEU A 248 13.96 7.92 -14.61
N LYS A 249 14.74 8.90 -15.08
CA LYS A 249 16.13 8.71 -15.50
C LYS A 249 17.00 8.23 -14.33
N ASP A 250 16.94 8.90 -13.19
CA ASP A 250 17.71 8.55 -11.99
C ASP A 250 17.37 7.13 -11.52
N ALA A 251 16.08 6.78 -11.49
CA ALA A 251 15.62 5.44 -11.16
C ALA A 251 16.11 4.38 -12.16
N ALA A 252 16.02 4.67 -13.46
CA ALA A 252 16.49 3.75 -14.50
C ALA A 252 18.00 3.51 -14.40
N GLN A 253 18.79 4.56 -14.17
CA GLN A 253 20.25 4.46 -13.99
C GLN A 253 20.62 3.59 -12.78
N ALA A 254 19.94 3.75 -11.65
CA ALA A 254 20.16 2.90 -10.49
C ALA A 254 19.82 1.42 -10.76
N LEU A 255 18.75 1.17 -11.52
CA LEU A 255 18.30 -0.18 -11.85
C LEU A 255 19.18 -0.86 -12.91
N ILE A 256 19.81 -0.11 -13.82
CA ILE A 256 20.84 -0.62 -14.75
C ILE A 256 21.98 -1.27 -13.96
N VAL A 257 22.46 -0.62 -12.90
CA VAL A 257 23.55 -1.16 -12.07
C VAL A 257 23.13 -2.49 -11.44
N ALA A 258 21.90 -2.57 -10.92
CA ALA A 258 21.36 -3.78 -10.32
C ALA A 258 21.16 -4.92 -11.35
N SER A 259 20.65 -4.62 -12.55
CA SER A 259 20.47 -5.63 -13.60
C SER A 259 21.81 -6.14 -14.13
N VAL A 260 22.81 -5.28 -14.30
CA VAL A 260 24.16 -5.69 -14.70
C VAL A 260 24.77 -6.59 -13.63
N LEU A 261 24.62 -6.26 -12.33
CA LEU A 261 25.13 -7.11 -11.24
C LEU A 261 24.50 -8.51 -11.25
N ILE A 262 23.19 -8.63 -11.51
CA ILE A 262 22.56 -9.95 -11.61
C ILE A 262 23.07 -10.70 -12.85
N ALA A 263 23.27 -10.01 -13.97
CA ALA A 263 23.83 -10.59 -15.18
C ALA A 263 25.26 -11.09 -14.97
N THR A 264 26.11 -10.34 -14.27
CA THR A 264 27.50 -10.74 -13.98
C THR A 264 27.57 -11.95 -13.05
N VAL A 265 26.73 -12.00 -12.01
CA VAL A 265 26.65 -13.18 -11.14
C VAL A 265 26.14 -14.39 -11.91
N ALA A 266 25.15 -14.24 -12.78
CA ALA A 266 24.64 -15.35 -13.60
C ALA A 266 25.70 -15.85 -14.62
N PHE A 267 26.39 -14.90 -15.26
CA PHE A 267 27.50 -15.22 -16.16
C PHE A 267 28.62 -15.98 -15.43
N SER A 268 29.03 -15.51 -14.25
CA SER A 268 30.05 -16.18 -13.43
C SER A 268 29.61 -17.58 -13.00
N ALA A 269 28.35 -17.74 -12.57
CA ALA A 269 27.80 -19.03 -12.15
C ALA A 269 27.73 -20.06 -13.29
N THR A 270 27.66 -19.61 -14.55
CA THR A 270 27.65 -20.49 -15.73
C THR A 270 29.01 -21.16 -15.95
N PHE A 271 30.12 -20.51 -15.56
CA PHE A 271 31.48 -21.04 -15.72
C PHE A 271 32.09 -21.57 -14.42
N THR A 272 31.53 -21.19 -13.26
CA THR A 272 31.94 -21.70 -11.94
C THR A 272 30.96 -22.79 -11.48
N LEU A 273 30.85 -23.85 -12.29
CA LEU A 273 29.84 -24.89 -12.08
C LEU A 273 30.06 -25.67 -10.78
N PRO A 274 28.99 -25.95 -10.02
CA PRO A 274 29.07 -26.78 -8.83
C PRO A 274 29.57 -28.19 -9.21
N GLY A 275 30.53 -28.71 -8.46
CA GLY A 275 31.17 -30.01 -8.73
C GLY A 275 32.33 -29.99 -9.74
N GLY A 276 32.63 -28.83 -10.34
CA GLY A 276 33.78 -28.64 -11.23
C GLY A 276 33.70 -29.42 -12.54
N TYR A 277 34.86 -29.53 -13.20
CA TYR A 277 35.03 -30.20 -14.48
C TYR A 277 35.72 -31.56 -14.29
N ARG A 278 35.37 -32.53 -15.14
CA ARG A 278 36.09 -33.79 -15.24
C ARG A 278 37.52 -33.54 -15.73
N ALA A 279 38.47 -34.23 -15.13
CA ALA A 279 39.86 -34.17 -15.54
C ALA A 279 40.05 -34.70 -16.98
N ASP A 280 41.07 -34.17 -17.66
CA ASP A 280 41.32 -34.39 -19.09
C ASP A 280 41.78 -35.82 -19.44
N ASP A 281 42.04 -36.64 -18.42
CA ASP A 281 42.43 -38.04 -18.51
C ASP A 281 41.24 -38.99 -18.79
N HIS A 282 40.00 -38.49 -18.76
CA HIS A 282 38.79 -39.24 -19.08
C HIS A 282 38.32 -38.98 -20.53
N THR A 283 37.59 -39.93 -21.14
CA THR A 283 37.05 -39.80 -22.51
C THR A 283 36.16 -38.57 -22.74
N ASN A 284 35.61 -37.99 -21.66
CA ASN A 284 34.85 -36.75 -21.67
C ASN A 284 35.52 -35.69 -20.76
N GLY A 285 36.83 -35.49 -20.89
CA GLY A 285 37.56 -34.43 -20.19
C GLY A 285 36.98 -33.03 -20.47
N GLY A 286 36.95 -32.16 -19.47
CA GLY A 286 36.42 -30.79 -19.61
C GLY A 286 34.90 -30.65 -19.57
N VAL A 287 34.13 -31.75 -19.46
CA VAL A 287 32.67 -31.68 -19.23
C VAL A 287 32.36 -31.49 -17.73
N PRO A 288 31.25 -30.82 -17.38
CA PRO A 288 30.84 -30.70 -15.98
C PRO A 288 30.64 -32.07 -15.33
N THR A 289 31.15 -32.27 -14.12
CA THR A 289 31.05 -33.55 -13.40
C THR A 289 29.60 -33.98 -13.17
N LEU A 290 28.72 -33.00 -12.92
CA LEU A 290 27.30 -33.20 -12.64
C LEU A 290 26.41 -33.18 -13.90
N ALA A 291 27.00 -33.16 -15.09
CA ALA A 291 26.25 -33.22 -16.35
C ALA A 291 25.39 -34.49 -16.44
N GLY A 292 24.14 -34.34 -16.89
CA GLY A 292 23.14 -35.41 -16.97
C GLY A 292 22.28 -35.59 -15.72
N ASN A 293 22.56 -34.86 -14.63
CA ASN A 293 21.67 -34.81 -13.47
C ASN A 293 20.54 -33.79 -13.71
N TYR A 294 19.30 -34.17 -13.41
CA TYR A 294 18.13 -33.29 -13.55
C TYR A 294 18.32 -31.93 -12.84
N VAL A 295 18.89 -31.95 -11.62
CA VAL A 295 19.13 -30.74 -10.82
C VAL A 295 20.15 -29.82 -11.50
N PHE A 296 21.15 -30.39 -12.19
CA PHE A 296 22.14 -29.64 -12.95
C PHE A 296 21.50 -28.95 -14.15
N ASP A 297 20.64 -29.65 -14.90
CA ASP A 297 19.98 -29.08 -16.08
C ASP A 297 19.05 -27.91 -15.69
N VAL A 298 18.29 -28.05 -14.59
CA VAL A 298 17.47 -26.96 -14.04
C VAL A 298 18.34 -25.78 -13.59
N PHE A 299 19.48 -26.04 -12.94
CA PHE A 299 20.42 -25.00 -12.51
C PHE A 299 20.97 -24.20 -13.71
N VAL A 300 21.42 -24.89 -14.77
CA VAL A 300 21.93 -24.24 -15.98
C VAL A 300 20.82 -23.42 -16.65
N MET A 301 19.61 -23.96 -16.78
CA MET A 301 18.48 -23.23 -17.36
C MET A 301 18.03 -22.02 -16.53
N ALA A 302 18.04 -22.12 -15.20
CA ALA A 302 17.74 -21.00 -14.33
C ALA A 302 18.79 -19.88 -14.46
N THR A 303 20.06 -20.26 -14.59
CA THR A 303 21.18 -19.31 -14.76
C THR A 303 21.13 -18.61 -16.12
N THR A 304 20.84 -19.34 -17.20
CA THR A 304 20.69 -18.75 -18.53
C THR A 304 19.47 -17.83 -18.62
N LEU A 305 18.33 -18.25 -18.05
CA LEU A 305 17.13 -17.42 -18.00
C LEU A 305 17.36 -16.14 -17.18
N ALA A 306 18.09 -16.24 -16.06
CA ALA A 306 18.50 -15.07 -15.27
C ALA A 306 19.37 -14.13 -16.13
N PHE A 307 20.39 -14.63 -16.82
CA PHE A 307 21.26 -13.82 -17.66
C PHE A 307 20.52 -13.10 -18.79
N ILE A 308 19.68 -13.82 -19.54
CA ILE A 308 18.93 -13.26 -20.67
C ILE A 308 17.93 -12.21 -20.18
N SER A 309 17.13 -12.53 -19.15
CA SER A 309 16.13 -11.60 -18.61
C SER A 309 16.78 -10.35 -17.99
N SER A 310 17.95 -10.48 -17.35
CA SER A 310 18.71 -9.35 -16.84
C SER A 310 19.30 -8.48 -17.95
N SER A 311 19.76 -9.10 -19.04
CA SER A 311 20.30 -8.38 -20.20
C SER A 311 19.21 -7.59 -20.91
N ILE A 312 18.03 -8.18 -21.11
CA ILE A 312 16.85 -7.49 -21.65
C ILE A 312 16.45 -6.31 -20.75
N ALA A 313 16.44 -6.50 -19.42
CA ALA A 313 16.16 -5.43 -18.47
C ALA A 313 17.20 -4.29 -18.56
N THR A 314 18.49 -4.62 -18.72
CA THR A 314 19.57 -3.64 -18.85
C THR A 314 19.37 -2.75 -20.09
N VAL A 315 19.11 -3.37 -21.25
CA VAL A 315 18.85 -2.64 -22.50
C VAL A 315 17.60 -1.78 -22.37
N GLY A 316 16.52 -2.31 -21.79
CA GLY A 316 15.29 -1.57 -21.63
C GLY A 316 15.40 -0.41 -20.64
N PHE A 317 16.14 -0.55 -19.54
CA PHE A 317 16.42 0.57 -18.65
C PHE A 317 17.33 1.62 -19.30
N ALA A 318 18.32 1.21 -20.11
CA ALA A 318 19.15 2.14 -20.86
C ALA A 318 18.31 2.98 -21.85
N PHE A 319 17.33 2.36 -22.50
CA PHE A 319 16.37 3.06 -23.35
C PHE A 319 15.48 4.01 -22.53
N ALA A 320 14.99 3.57 -21.37
CA ALA A 320 14.19 4.40 -20.47
C ALA A 320 14.98 5.57 -19.83
N ALA A 321 16.30 5.44 -19.69
CA ALA A 321 17.18 6.49 -19.19
C ALA A 321 17.54 7.55 -20.26
N ASN A 322 17.34 7.25 -21.54
CA ASN A 322 17.69 8.15 -22.63
C ASN A 322 16.69 9.30 -22.75
N PRO A 323 17.11 10.57 -22.54
CA PRO A 323 16.21 11.73 -22.63
C PRO A 323 15.75 12.04 -24.06
N MET A 324 16.39 11.46 -25.08
CA MET A 324 16.07 11.72 -26.50
C MET A 324 14.82 10.98 -26.98
N VAL A 325 14.24 10.09 -26.17
CA VAL A 325 13.09 9.26 -26.52
C VAL A 325 11.82 9.84 -25.91
N ASN A 326 10.69 9.70 -26.62
CA ASN A 326 9.36 10.06 -26.13
C ASN A 326 9.09 9.51 -24.72
N MET A 327 8.56 10.36 -23.84
CA MET A 327 8.25 10.03 -22.44
C MET A 327 7.38 8.76 -22.30
N ILE A 328 6.42 8.60 -23.20
CA ILE A 328 5.47 7.48 -23.21
C ILE A 328 6.22 6.16 -23.44
N SER A 329 7.01 6.09 -24.51
CA SER A 329 7.80 4.91 -24.83
C SER A 329 8.82 4.60 -23.74
N ARG A 330 9.40 5.62 -23.09
CA ARG A 330 10.30 5.43 -21.94
C ARG A 330 9.59 4.76 -20.76
N LYS A 331 8.37 5.18 -20.43
CA LYS A 331 7.56 4.62 -19.34
C LYS A 331 7.17 3.16 -19.63
N ASP A 332 6.70 2.86 -20.84
CA ASP A 332 6.31 1.49 -21.23
C ASP A 332 7.53 0.54 -21.21
N THR A 333 8.65 0.96 -21.79
CA THR A 333 9.89 0.16 -21.77
C THR A 333 10.41 -0.02 -20.35
N PHE A 334 10.28 0.98 -19.48
CA PHE A 334 10.66 0.84 -18.07
C PHE A 334 9.82 -0.24 -17.36
N VAL A 335 8.50 -0.26 -17.57
CA VAL A 335 7.61 -1.26 -16.96
C VAL A 335 7.96 -2.67 -17.45
N LEU A 336 8.18 -2.84 -18.76
CA LEU A 336 8.62 -4.11 -19.32
C LEU A 336 9.97 -4.56 -18.73
N SER A 337 10.91 -3.62 -18.57
CA SER A 337 12.23 -3.89 -17.97
C SER A 337 12.13 -4.32 -16.51
N MET A 338 11.24 -3.70 -15.73
CA MET A 338 10.97 -4.10 -14.34
C MET A 338 10.43 -5.53 -14.24
N LEU A 339 9.56 -5.95 -15.18
CA LEU A 339 9.05 -7.32 -15.23
C LEU A 339 10.16 -8.33 -15.56
N SER A 340 11.01 -8.01 -16.53
CA SER A 340 12.18 -8.82 -16.89
C SER A 340 13.18 -8.91 -15.73
N MET A 341 13.43 -7.81 -15.02
CA MET A 341 14.31 -7.78 -13.86
C MET A 341 13.78 -8.66 -12.71
N LEU A 342 12.47 -8.62 -12.43
CA LEU A 342 11.87 -9.50 -11.42
C LEU A 342 11.99 -10.98 -11.80
N SER A 343 11.85 -11.29 -13.09
CA SER A 343 12.05 -12.64 -13.63
C SER A 343 13.52 -13.10 -13.49
N SER A 344 14.47 -12.17 -13.61
CA SER A 344 15.89 -12.43 -13.37
C SER A 344 16.17 -12.76 -11.89
N VAL A 345 15.65 -11.97 -10.95
CA VAL A 345 15.82 -12.20 -9.50
C VAL A 345 15.23 -13.54 -9.06
N THR A 346 14.05 -13.89 -9.56
CA THR A 346 13.41 -15.19 -9.28
C THR A 346 14.22 -16.35 -9.83
N SER A 347 14.69 -16.27 -11.08
CA SER A 347 15.55 -17.28 -11.70
C SER A 347 16.89 -17.43 -10.97
N MET A 348 17.51 -16.32 -10.56
CA MET A 348 18.74 -16.32 -9.77
C MET A 348 18.53 -16.97 -8.40
N SER A 349 17.38 -16.74 -7.76
CA SER A 349 17.04 -17.39 -6.48
C SER A 349 16.93 -18.92 -6.64
N ILE A 350 16.38 -19.40 -7.76
CA ILE A 350 16.34 -20.83 -8.10
C ILE A 350 17.76 -21.37 -8.30
N ALA A 351 18.57 -20.70 -9.11
CA ALA A 351 19.96 -21.10 -9.38
C ALA A 351 20.78 -21.19 -8.08
N PHE A 352 20.65 -20.20 -7.19
CA PHE A 352 21.32 -20.22 -5.89
C PHE A 352 20.90 -21.41 -5.03
N ALA A 353 19.60 -21.67 -4.89
CA ALA A 353 19.09 -22.78 -4.09
C ALA A 353 19.59 -24.13 -4.62
N LEU A 354 19.51 -24.34 -5.94
CA LEU A 354 19.95 -25.59 -6.58
C LEU A 354 21.47 -25.75 -6.55
N GLY A 355 22.24 -24.68 -6.79
CA GLY A 355 23.69 -24.72 -6.73
C GLY A 355 24.20 -25.12 -5.33
N VAL A 356 23.62 -24.54 -4.28
CA VAL A 356 23.94 -24.91 -2.90
C VAL A 356 23.51 -26.35 -2.59
N TYR A 357 22.32 -26.76 -3.05
CA TYR A 357 21.85 -28.14 -2.88
C TYR A 357 22.82 -29.15 -3.52
N MET A 358 23.30 -28.88 -4.72
CA MET A 358 24.22 -29.78 -5.43
C MET A 358 25.58 -29.93 -4.74
N VAL A 359 26.08 -28.88 -4.08
CA VAL A 359 27.35 -28.91 -3.36
C VAL A 359 27.20 -29.55 -1.96
N LEU A 360 26.12 -29.23 -1.24
CA LEU A 360 25.96 -29.63 0.16
C LEU A 360 25.17 -30.92 0.37
N ALA A 361 24.30 -31.35 -0.57
CA ALA A 361 23.48 -32.54 -0.37
C ALA A 361 24.27 -33.82 -0.02
N PRO A 362 25.48 -34.07 -0.59
CA PRO A 362 26.27 -35.25 -0.22
C PRO A 362 26.89 -35.18 1.18
N VAL A 363 27.15 -33.98 1.71
CA VAL A 363 27.93 -33.78 2.95
C VAL A 363 27.05 -33.41 4.14
N ALA A 364 26.03 -32.57 3.90
CA ALA A 364 25.18 -32.00 4.93
C ALA A 364 23.75 -31.81 4.39
N HIS A 365 23.02 -32.92 4.26
CA HIS A 365 21.68 -32.93 3.68
C HIS A 365 20.69 -31.98 4.39
N ASN A 366 20.75 -31.90 5.72
CA ASN A 366 19.87 -31.04 6.52
C ASN A 366 20.11 -29.55 6.24
N THR A 367 21.36 -29.13 6.04
CA THR A 367 21.68 -27.72 5.75
C THR A 367 21.28 -27.38 4.31
N ALA A 368 21.47 -28.30 3.37
CA ALA A 368 21.01 -28.13 1.98
C ALA A 368 19.48 -27.92 1.91
N ILE A 369 18.70 -28.72 2.62
CA ILE A 369 17.23 -28.55 2.69
C ILE A 369 16.88 -27.20 3.34
N ALA A 370 17.53 -26.85 4.45
CA ALA A 370 17.27 -25.58 5.13
C ALA A 370 17.49 -24.37 4.21
N VAL A 371 18.56 -24.36 3.42
CA VAL A 371 18.82 -23.29 2.44
C VAL A 371 17.72 -23.22 1.39
N CYS A 372 17.32 -24.36 0.79
CA CYS A 372 16.23 -24.40 -0.18
C CYS A 372 14.89 -23.88 0.36
N VAL A 373 14.62 -24.09 1.66
CA VAL A 373 13.40 -23.59 2.32
C VAL A 373 13.47 -22.09 2.60
N ILE A 374 14.66 -21.55 2.90
CA ILE A 374 14.85 -20.14 3.23
C ILE A 374 14.90 -19.26 1.98
N THR A 375 15.47 -19.72 0.87
CA THR A 375 15.64 -18.91 -0.36
C THR A 375 14.33 -18.29 -0.89
N PRO A 376 13.18 -18.98 -0.90
CA PRO A 376 11.90 -18.38 -1.29
C PRO A 376 11.41 -17.22 -0.40
N ALA A 377 11.92 -17.09 0.84
CA ALA A 377 11.55 -16.00 1.74
C ALA A 377 11.93 -14.62 1.16
N ILE A 378 13.02 -14.57 0.39
CA ILE A 378 13.45 -13.35 -0.32
C ILE A 378 12.35 -12.91 -1.31
N LEU A 379 11.78 -13.84 -2.08
CA LEU A 379 10.70 -13.57 -3.03
C LEU A 379 9.39 -13.17 -2.35
N LEU A 380 9.08 -13.79 -1.20
CA LEU A 380 7.93 -13.41 -0.39
C LEU A 380 8.07 -11.98 0.10
N SER A 381 9.25 -11.60 0.62
CA SER A 381 9.53 -10.26 1.13
C SER A 381 9.28 -9.16 0.09
N ALA A 382 9.74 -9.37 -1.15
CA ALA A 382 9.54 -8.44 -2.26
C ALA A 382 8.05 -8.26 -2.64
N ASN A 383 7.22 -9.26 -2.34
CA ASN A 383 5.80 -9.29 -2.66
C ASN A 383 4.87 -8.90 -1.50
N MET A 384 5.40 -8.74 -0.28
CA MET A 384 4.62 -8.48 0.95
C MET A 384 3.72 -7.25 0.84
N ASN A 385 4.21 -6.14 0.28
CA ASN A 385 3.43 -4.91 0.17
C ASN A 385 2.17 -5.11 -0.68
N ALA A 386 2.31 -5.76 -1.83
CA ALA A 386 1.18 -5.99 -2.73
C ALA A 386 0.23 -7.08 -2.22
N ILE A 387 0.74 -8.11 -1.53
CA ILE A 387 -0.10 -9.08 -0.81
C ILE A 387 -0.90 -8.37 0.29
N SER A 388 -0.25 -7.51 1.10
CA SER A 388 -0.92 -6.71 2.14
C SER A 388 -2.02 -5.81 1.57
N LYS A 389 -1.81 -5.18 0.41
CA LYS A 389 -2.86 -4.44 -0.31
C LYS A 389 -4.00 -5.38 -0.75
N MET A 390 -3.71 -6.57 -1.29
CA MET A 390 -4.73 -7.53 -1.68
C MET A 390 -5.59 -7.99 -0.49
N ILE A 391 -4.95 -8.34 0.63
CA ILE A 391 -5.62 -8.72 1.88
C ILE A 391 -6.53 -7.58 2.37
N SER A 392 -6.02 -6.34 2.33
CA SER A 392 -6.80 -5.16 2.75
C SER A 392 -8.03 -4.93 1.87
N LEU A 393 -7.96 -5.26 0.58
CA LEU A 393 -9.06 -5.08 -0.37
C LEU A 393 -10.07 -6.23 -0.35
N ALA A 394 -9.64 -7.45 0.01
CA ALA A 394 -10.45 -8.65 -0.12
C ALA A 394 -11.80 -8.54 0.60
N ARG A 395 -11.78 -8.15 1.88
CA ARG A 395 -13.01 -8.00 2.67
C ARG A 395 -13.95 -6.92 2.11
N PRO A 396 -13.50 -5.66 1.87
CA PRO A 396 -14.32 -4.64 1.22
C PRO A 396 -14.93 -5.07 -0.11
N LEU A 397 -14.17 -5.78 -0.95
CA LEU A 397 -14.63 -6.23 -2.25
C LEU A 397 -15.75 -7.29 -2.13
N CYS A 398 -15.59 -8.24 -1.21
CA CYS A 398 -16.63 -9.23 -0.91
C CYS A 398 -17.91 -8.60 -0.34
N ILE A 399 -17.80 -7.54 0.45
CA ILE A 399 -18.97 -6.81 0.96
C ILE A 399 -19.76 -6.17 -0.20
N ARG A 400 -19.06 -5.58 -1.19
CA ARG A 400 -19.69 -4.86 -2.31
C ARG A 400 -20.21 -5.75 -3.43
N LYS A 401 -19.49 -6.81 -3.78
CA LYS A 401 -19.85 -7.73 -4.89
C LYS A 401 -20.62 -8.97 -4.45
N GLY A 402 -20.72 -9.20 -3.15
CA GLY A 402 -21.09 -10.50 -2.59
C GLY A 402 -19.88 -11.44 -2.45
N LEU A 403 -20.03 -12.42 -1.57
CA LEU A 403 -18.94 -13.32 -1.15
C LEU A 403 -18.36 -14.12 -2.32
N PHE A 404 -19.20 -14.67 -3.20
CA PHE A 404 -18.75 -15.51 -4.31
C PHE A 404 -17.99 -14.70 -5.38
N LEU A 405 -18.60 -13.67 -5.95
CA LEU A 405 -17.96 -12.85 -6.98
C LEU A 405 -16.72 -12.11 -6.46
N GLY A 406 -16.78 -11.64 -5.21
CA GLY A 406 -15.65 -10.98 -4.56
C GLY A 406 -14.46 -11.93 -4.36
N THR A 407 -14.69 -13.13 -3.83
CA THR A 407 -13.63 -14.14 -3.63
C THR A 407 -13.04 -14.61 -4.97
N VAL A 408 -13.87 -14.84 -5.99
CA VAL A 408 -13.40 -15.20 -7.35
C VAL A 408 -12.52 -14.10 -7.94
N GLN A 409 -12.88 -12.82 -7.81
CA GLN A 409 -12.06 -11.72 -8.32
C GLN A 409 -10.72 -11.61 -7.58
N VAL A 410 -10.73 -11.70 -6.24
CA VAL A 410 -9.51 -11.69 -5.43
C VAL A 410 -8.61 -12.87 -5.81
N LEU A 411 -9.19 -14.06 -5.97
CA LEU A 411 -8.47 -15.26 -6.36
C LEU A 411 -7.89 -15.14 -7.77
N LYS A 412 -8.66 -14.62 -8.74
CA LYS A 412 -8.18 -14.36 -10.10
C LYS A 412 -7.00 -13.40 -10.10
N SER A 413 -7.08 -12.28 -9.37
CA SER A 413 -5.98 -11.33 -9.25
C SER A 413 -4.75 -11.92 -8.54
N TYR A 414 -4.96 -12.79 -7.54
CA TYR A 414 -3.88 -13.50 -6.86
C TYR A 414 -3.21 -14.52 -7.78
N MET A 415 -3.99 -15.38 -8.43
CA MET A 415 -3.50 -16.41 -9.35
C MET A 415 -2.74 -15.80 -10.54
N LEU A 416 -3.27 -14.75 -11.15
CA LEU A 416 -2.57 -14.03 -12.22
C LEU A 416 -1.19 -13.56 -11.73
N ARG A 417 -1.11 -13.02 -10.52
CA ARG A 417 0.14 -12.55 -9.93
C ARG A 417 1.10 -13.69 -9.58
N VAL A 418 0.60 -14.81 -9.07
CA VAL A 418 1.39 -16.01 -8.80
C VAL A 418 1.98 -16.54 -10.10
N VAL A 419 1.18 -16.65 -11.16
CA VAL A 419 1.66 -17.05 -12.49
C VAL A 419 2.74 -16.08 -12.98
N PHE A 420 2.52 -14.76 -12.90
CA PHE A 420 3.53 -13.78 -13.31
C PHE A 420 4.83 -13.78 -12.49
N VAL A 421 4.80 -14.23 -11.23
CA VAL A 421 6.00 -14.27 -10.38
C VAL A 421 6.71 -15.62 -10.49
N LEU A 422 5.96 -16.71 -10.64
CA LEU A 422 6.48 -18.08 -10.63
C LEU A 422 6.63 -18.69 -12.02
N TRP A 423 6.33 -17.97 -13.11
CA TRP A 423 6.56 -18.47 -14.46
C TRP A 423 7.99 -19.01 -14.70
N PRO A 424 9.08 -18.46 -14.09
CA PRO A 424 10.42 -19.00 -14.31
C PRO A 424 10.61 -20.40 -13.72
N PHE A 425 9.88 -20.76 -12.64
CA PHE A 425 9.84 -22.13 -12.14
C PHE A 425 9.23 -23.07 -13.17
N MET A 426 8.10 -22.69 -13.77
CA MET A 426 7.42 -23.54 -14.76
C MET A 426 8.30 -23.79 -15.98
N VAL A 427 9.00 -22.77 -16.46
CA VAL A 427 9.90 -22.87 -17.62
C VAL A 427 11.14 -23.71 -17.31
N THR A 428 11.83 -23.45 -16.19
CA THR A 428 13.09 -24.14 -15.86
C THR A 428 12.88 -25.63 -15.56
N PHE A 429 11.90 -25.97 -14.71
CA PHE A 429 11.61 -27.37 -14.36
C PHE A 429 10.91 -28.12 -15.51
N GLY A 430 10.02 -27.44 -16.25
CA GLY A 430 9.31 -28.02 -17.39
C GLY A 430 10.24 -28.36 -18.54
N TRP A 431 11.18 -27.46 -18.87
CA TRP A 431 12.20 -27.72 -19.88
C TRP A 431 13.11 -28.89 -19.50
N ALA A 432 13.63 -28.92 -18.26
CA ALA A 432 14.50 -30.00 -17.81
C ALA A 432 13.79 -31.37 -17.86
N ALA A 433 12.47 -31.40 -17.60
CA ALA A 433 11.69 -32.62 -17.73
C ALA A 433 11.56 -33.07 -19.20
N LEU A 434 11.30 -32.13 -20.12
CA LEU A 434 11.20 -32.42 -21.56
C LEU A 434 12.53 -32.88 -22.17
N ALA A 435 13.64 -32.22 -21.80
CA ALA A 435 14.98 -32.58 -22.26
C ALA A 435 15.32 -34.03 -21.91
N ARG A 436 14.89 -34.50 -20.73
CA ARG A 436 15.12 -35.87 -20.27
C ARG A 436 14.26 -36.90 -20.99
N ILE A 437 13.01 -36.55 -21.33
CA ILE A 437 12.15 -37.43 -22.13
C ILE A 437 12.80 -37.68 -23.50
N HIS A 438 13.33 -36.63 -24.13
CA HIS A 438 14.01 -36.75 -25.43
C HIS A 438 15.35 -37.48 -25.40
N GLN A 439 16.04 -37.52 -24.25
CA GLN A 439 17.26 -38.32 -24.10
C GLN A 439 16.99 -39.83 -23.90
N ASN A 440 15.78 -40.19 -23.47
CA ASN A 440 15.38 -41.58 -23.22
C ASN A 440 14.60 -42.21 -24.38
N THR A 441 14.27 -41.44 -25.41
CA THR A 441 13.68 -41.88 -26.70
C THR A 441 14.76 -41.91 -27.76
#